data_AF-A0A8T3XLX8-F1
#
_entry.id   AF-A0A8T3XLX8-F1
#
_cell.length_a   1.000
_cell.length_b   1.000
_cell.length_c   1.000
_cell.angle_alpha   90.00
_cell.angle_beta   90.00
_cell.angle_gamma   90.00
#
_symmetry.space_group_name_H-M   'P 1'
#
loop_
_entity.id
_entity.type
_entity.pdbx_description
1 polymer ?
#
loop_
_entity_poly.entity_id
_entity_poly.type
_entity_poly.pdbx_seq_one_letter_code
_entity_poly.pdbx_strand_id
1 'polypeptide(L)'
;MPITTLYICNRCRSEVDFNSIKYDSNNKLICVECLGKQQKIEKKEKLSLKKAGEGESVNFICVSCRFKFSIRKGSQKETKCPYCSKTKLMLVKRYKDEDDLIKDASDPRFDY
;
A
#
# COMPACT_ATOMS: atom_id res chain seq x y z
N MET A 1 -34.11 -35.37 6.75
CA MET A 1 -33.41 -35.01 8.00
C MET A 1 -32.33 -33.99 7.63
N PRO A 2 -32.40 -32.73 8.09
CA PRO A 2 -31.37 -31.74 7.77
C PRO A 2 -30.08 -32.14 8.49
N ILE A 3 -29.00 -32.28 7.73
CA ILE A 3 -27.67 -32.53 8.27
C ILE A 3 -27.17 -31.17 8.76
N THR A 4 -27.37 -30.87 10.04
CA THR A 4 -26.81 -29.66 10.67
C THR A 4 -25.33 -29.92 10.95
N THR A 5 -24.51 -29.85 9.91
CA THR A 5 -23.05 -29.93 10.05
C THR A 5 -22.57 -28.62 10.68
N LEU A 6 -22.30 -28.66 11.98
CA LEU A 6 -21.71 -27.54 12.71
C LEU A 6 -20.19 -27.53 12.49
N TYR A 7 -19.63 -26.35 12.21
CA TYR A 7 -18.21 -26.17 11.96
C TYR A 7 -17.57 -25.37 13.09
N ILE A 8 -16.33 -25.72 13.44
CA ILE A 8 -15.61 -25.08 14.55
C ILE A 8 -14.73 -23.95 14.01
N CYS A 9 -14.94 -22.73 14.51
CA CYS A 9 -14.08 -21.60 14.22
C CYS A 9 -12.70 -21.75 14.89
N ASN A 10 -11.61 -21.62 14.13
CA ASN A 10 -10.24 -21.78 14.66
C ASN A 10 -9.80 -20.63 15.59
N ARG A 11 -10.53 -19.50 15.61
CA ARG A 11 -10.20 -18.32 16.44
C ARG A 11 -10.92 -18.28 17.77
N CYS A 12 -12.25 -18.42 17.75
CA CYS A 12 -13.08 -18.37 18.96
C CYS A 12 -13.55 -19.74 19.44
N ARG A 13 -13.26 -20.81 18.69
CA ARG A 13 -13.64 -22.20 18.99
C ARG A 13 -15.15 -22.44 19.15
N SER A 14 -15.98 -21.51 18.70
CA SER A 14 -17.43 -21.67 18.68
C SER A 14 -17.88 -22.54 17.52
N GLU A 15 -18.91 -23.35 17.78
CA GLU A 15 -19.64 -24.10 16.76
C GLU A 15 -20.57 -23.13 16.01
N VAL A 16 -20.39 -23.05 14.70
CA VAL A 16 -21.13 -22.15 13.82
C VAL A 16 -21.64 -22.90 12.61
N ASP A 17 -22.79 -22.49 12.08
CA ASP A 17 -23.33 -23.04 10.84
C ASP A 17 -22.44 -22.74 9.65
N PHE A 18 -22.62 -23.51 8.57
CA PHE A 18 -21.95 -23.31 7.29
C PHE A 18 -22.07 -21.86 6.77
N ASN A 19 -23.22 -21.22 6.98
CA ASN A 19 -23.46 -19.83 6.54
C ASN A 19 -22.59 -18.80 7.27
N SER A 20 -22.12 -19.16 8.46
CA SER A 20 -21.42 -18.26 9.40
C SER A 20 -19.92 -18.53 9.47
N ILE A 21 -19.39 -19.41 8.61
CA ILE A 21 -17.97 -19.76 8.53
C ILE A 21 -17.36 -19.36 7.19
N LYS A 22 -16.14 -18.83 7.22
CA LYS A 22 -15.37 -18.37 6.06
C LYS A 22 -13.91 -18.75 6.21
N TYR A 23 -13.15 -18.70 5.11
CA TYR A 23 -11.71 -18.89 5.14
C TYR A 23 -10.98 -17.56 5.38
N ASP A 24 -9.95 -17.63 6.22
CA ASP A 24 -8.94 -16.58 6.39
C ASP A 24 -7.89 -16.59 5.27
N SER A 25 -7.07 -15.54 5.15
CA SER A 25 -5.91 -15.46 4.23
C SER A 25 -4.92 -16.63 4.38
N ASN A 26 -4.94 -17.31 5.53
CA ASN A 26 -4.12 -18.50 5.82
C ASN A 26 -4.87 -19.83 5.61
N ASN A 27 -5.99 -19.84 4.88
CA ASN A 27 -6.85 -21.02 4.65
C ASN A 27 -7.40 -21.66 5.94
N LYS A 28 -7.53 -20.89 7.03
CA LYS A 28 -8.13 -21.35 8.29
C LYS A 28 -9.61 -21.01 8.34
N LEU A 29 -10.45 -21.94 8.80
CA LEU A 29 -11.88 -21.71 9.00
C LEU A 29 -12.11 -20.78 10.20
N ILE A 30 -12.71 -19.63 9.95
CA ILE A 30 -13.02 -18.60 10.94
C ILE A 30 -14.46 -18.11 10.78
N CYS A 31 -15.11 -17.74 11.88
CA CYS A 31 -16.46 -17.19 11.83
C CYS A 31 -16.47 -15.75 11.31
N VAL A 32 -17.62 -15.30 10.81
CA VAL A 32 -17.80 -13.94 10.26
C VAL A 32 -17.43 -12.85 11.28
N GLU A 33 -17.70 -13.07 12.57
CA GLU A 33 -17.34 -12.12 13.63
C GLU A 33 -15.82 -11.98 13.78
N CYS A 34 -15.10 -13.10 13.75
CA CYS A 34 -13.65 -13.12 13.84
C CYS A 34 -12.98 -12.50 12.61
N LEU A 35 -13.60 -12.67 11.43
CA LEU A 35 -13.15 -12.05 10.19
C LEU A 35 -13.35 -10.52 10.23
N GLY A 36 -14.49 -10.05 10.76
CA GLY A 36 -14.76 -8.62 10.95
C GLY A 36 -13.80 -7.92 11.91
N LYS A 37 -13.34 -8.61 12.97
CA LYS A 37 -12.31 -8.08 13.88
C LYS A 37 -10.94 -7.92 13.20
N GLN A 38 -10.59 -8.83 12.31
CA GLN A 38 -9.35 -8.82 11.52
C GLN A 38 -9.27 -7.61 10.59
N GLN A 39 -10.34 -7.39 9.81
CA GLN A 39 -10.39 -6.27 8.86
C GLN A 39 -10.33 -4.89 9.54
N LYS A 40 -10.85 -4.78 10.78
CA LYS A 40 -10.76 -3.53 11.55
C LYS A 40 -9.33 -3.23 12.03
N ILE A 41 -8.54 -4.26 12.31
CA ILE A 41 -7.14 -4.12 12.72
C ILE A 41 -6.29 -3.70 11.51
N GLU A 42 -6.46 -4.37 10.36
CA GLU A 42 -5.76 -4.02 9.12
C GLU A 42 -6.07 -2.59 8.64
N LYS A 43 -7.32 -2.14 8.75
CA LYS A 43 -7.69 -0.75 8.42
C LYS A 43 -7.03 0.25 9.36
N LYS A 44 -6.90 -0.06 10.65
CA LYS A 44 -6.23 0.82 11.62
C LYS A 44 -4.71 0.86 11.40
N GLU A 45 -4.08 -0.26 11.07
CA GLU A 45 -2.64 -0.29 10.74
C GLU A 45 -2.32 0.47 9.45
N LYS A 46 -3.15 0.34 8.40
CA LYS A 46 -3.00 1.12 7.15
C LYS A 46 -3.19 2.62 7.36
N LEU A 47 -3.96 3.05 8.36
CA LEU A 47 -4.14 4.47 8.72
C LEU A 47 -2.98 5.03 9.55
N SER A 48 -2.34 4.21 10.40
CA SER A 48 -1.20 4.63 11.22
C SER A 48 0.11 4.72 10.43
N LEU A 49 0.30 3.88 9.41
CA LEU A 49 1.48 3.95 8.51
C LEU A 49 1.47 5.18 7.58
N LYS A 50 0.33 5.86 7.40
CA LYS A 50 0.23 7.10 6.63
C LYS A 50 0.61 8.36 7.41
N LYS A 51 0.89 8.27 8.72
CA LYS A 51 1.10 9.46 9.58
C LYS A 51 2.51 9.63 10.16
N ALA A 52 3.45 8.73 9.87
CA ALA A 52 4.81 8.83 10.39
C ALA A 52 5.85 8.65 9.26
N GLY A 53 6.13 9.71 8.51
CA GLY A 53 7.25 9.69 7.56
C GLY A 53 7.23 10.67 6.38
N GLU A 54 6.40 11.71 6.38
CA GLU A 54 6.37 12.67 5.26
C GLU A 54 7.39 13.81 5.43
N GLY A 55 8.66 13.43 5.49
CA GLY A 55 9.68 14.24 4.82
C GLY A 55 9.63 13.83 3.35
N GLU A 56 8.85 14.53 2.53
CA GLU A 56 8.68 14.23 1.10
C GLU A 56 10.06 14.19 0.40
N SER A 57 10.65 13.00 0.29
CA SER A 57 11.91 12.79 -0.38
C SER A 57 11.63 12.48 -1.84
N VAL A 58 12.03 13.39 -2.71
CA VAL A 58 11.87 13.24 -4.15
C VAL A 58 13.08 12.49 -4.68
N ASN A 59 12.83 11.43 -5.44
CA ASN A 59 13.88 10.69 -6.13
C ASN A 59 14.17 11.39 -7.47
N PHE A 60 15.45 11.64 -7.74
CA PHE A 60 15.97 12.19 -8.97
C PHE A 60 16.92 11.19 -9.64
N ILE A 61 16.99 11.24 -10.97
CA ILE A 61 17.99 10.54 -11.79
C ILE A 61 18.73 11.58 -12.64
N CYS A 62 20.08 11.62 -12.60
CA CYS A 62 20.85 12.44 -13.55
C CYS A 62 20.71 11.84 -14.95
N VAL A 63 20.29 12.64 -15.94
CA VAL A 63 20.12 12.17 -17.33
C VAL A 63 21.46 11.75 -17.94
N SER A 64 22.57 12.35 -17.49
CA SER A 64 23.90 12.12 -18.07
C SER A 64 24.65 10.93 -17.49
N CYS A 65 24.56 10.67 -16.18
CA CYS A 65 25.25 9.54 -15.55
C CYS A 65 24.30 8.44 -15.05
N ARG A 66 22.98 8.64 -15.20
CA ARG A 66 21.91 7.75 -14.72
C ARG A 66 21.95 7.44 -13.22
N PHE A 67 22.72 8.21 -12.45
CA PHE A 67 22.79 8.05 -11.00
C PHE A 67 21.47 8.47 -10.34
N LYS A 68 20.92 7.60 -9.50
CA LYS A 68 19.67 7.80 -8.76
C LYS A 68 19.97 8.26 -7.34
N PHE A 69 19.34 9.35 -6.92
CA PHE A 69 19.52 9.92 -5.58
C PHE A 69 18.23 10.56 -5.08
N SER A 70 18.09 10.70 -3.76
CA SER A 70 16.90 11.26 -3.13
C SER A 70 17.22 12.56 -2.40
N ILE A 71 16.37 13.57 -2.57
CA ILE A 71 16.52 14.89 -1.93
C ILE A 71 15.25 15.22 -1.18
N ARG A 72 15.38 15.79 0.02
CA ARG A 72 14.24 16.23 0.82
C ARG A 72 13.62 17.48 0.17
N LYS A 73 12.30 17.49 -0.07
CA LYS A 73 11.60 18.72 -0.50
C LYS A 73 11.84 19.82 0.53
N GLY A 74 12.21 21.00 0.06
CA GLY A 74 12.50 22.16 0.89
C GLY A 74 13.99 22.52 1.07
N SER A 75 14.93 21.73 0.54
CA SER A 75 16.34 22.16 0.53
C SER A 75 16.53 23.27 -0.52
N GLN A 76 16.82 24.50 -0.07
CA GLN A 76 17.12 25.69 -0.91
C GLN A 76 18.40 25.58 -1.77
N LYS A 77 19.01 24.39 -1.88
CA LYS A 77 20.24 24.19 -2.66
C LYS A 77 19.89 23.83 -4.10
N GLU A 78 20.54 24.50 -5.05
CA GLU A 78 20.45 24.16 -6.49
C GLU A 78 20.68 22.65 -6.68
N THR A 79 19.71 22.00 -7.32
CA THR A 79 19.68 20.54 -7.44
C THR A 79 20.68 20.09 -8.50
N LYS A 80 21.92 19.78 -8.07
CA LYS A 80 23.00 19.27 -8.93
C LYS A 80 23.26 17.80 -8.62
N CYS A 81 23.58 17.01 -9.63
CA CYS A 81 23.96 15.62 -9.40
C CYS A 81 25.35 15.54 -8.72
N PRO A 82 25.51 14.73 -7.67
CA PRO A 82 26.79 14.61 -6.94
C PRO A 82 27.94 13.98 -7.76
N TYR A 83 27.63 13.30 -8.87
CA TYR A 83 28.64 12.63 -9.70
C TYR A 83 28.94 13.39 -10.98
N CYS A 84 27.89 13.88 -11.66
CA CYS A 84 28.01 14.48 -12.98
C CYS A 84 28.13 16.01 -12.90
N SER A 85 27.80 16.64 -11.76
CA SER A 85 27.65 18.10 -11.55
C SER A 85 26.67 18.81 -12.51
N LYS A 86 26.01 18.05 -13.39
CA LYS A 86 25.02 18.54 -14.35
C LYS A 86 23.68 18.73 -13.67
N THR A 87 22.91 19.68 -14.19
CA THR A 87 21.58 20.09 -13.69
C THR A 87 20.42 19.38 -14.41
N LYS A 88 20.71 18.58 -15.45
CA LYS A 88 19.69 17.76 -16.14
C LYS A 88 19.31 16.56 -15.28
N LEU A 89 18.25 16.71 -14.49
CA LEU A 89 17.69 15.69 -13.62
C LEU A 89 16.28 15.32 -14.08
N MET A 90 15.95 14.03 -14.05
CA MET A 90 14.58 13.54 -14.21
C MET A 90 14.01 13.18 -12.83
N LEU A 91 12.80 13.63 -12.54
CA LEU A 91 12.04 13.19 -11.37
C LEU A 91 11.57 11.74 -11.58
N VAL A 92 11.79 10.92 -10.56
CA VAL A 92 11.22 9.57 -10.50
C VAL A 92 10.09 9.58 -9.50
N LYS A 93 8.86 9.57 -10.00
CA LYS A 93 7.70 9.20 -9.19
C LYS A 93 7.84 7.71 -8.85
N ARG A 94 7.84 7.38 -7.55
CA ARG A 94 7.62 6.00 -7.13
C ARG A 94 6.12 5.82 -6.98
N TYR A 95 5.50 5.08 -7.90
CA TYR A 95 4.15 4.58 -7.69
C TYR A 95 4.22 3.59 -6.52
N LYS A 96 3.60 3.96 -5.40
CA LYS A 96 3.60 3.10 -4.20
C LYS A 96 2.58 1.97 -4.33
N ASP A 97 1.48 2.23 -5.03
CA ASP A 97 0.32 1.34 -5.13
C ASP A 97 -0.35 1.48 -6.52
N GLU A 98 -1.17 0.48 -6.89
CA GLU A 98 -1.92 0.47 -8.16
C GLU A 98 -2.83 1.70 -8.31
N ASP A 99 -3.42 2.17 -7.21
CA ASP A 99 -4.24 3.39 -7.18
C ASP A 99 -3.47 4.66 -7.58
N ASP A 100 -2.17 4.72 -7.30
CA ASP A 100 -1.31 5.87 -7.63
C ASP A 100 -1.03 5.92 -9.13
N LEU A 101 -0.88 4.75 -9.75
CA LEU A 101 -0.71 4.59 -11.20
C LEU A 101 -1.99 4.92 -11.97
N ILE A 102 -3.14 4.44 -11.49
CA ILE A 102 -4.45 4.69 -12.11
C ILE A 102 -4.78 6.19 -12.07
N LYS A 103 -4.45 6.90 -10.98
CA LYS A 103 -4.70 8.35 -10.87
C LYS A 103 -3.88 9.19 -11.85
N ASP A 104 -2.61 8.87 -12.05
CA ASP A 104 -1.74 9.57 -13.00
C ASP A 104 -2.19 9.30 -14.46
N ALA A 105 -2.72 8.09 -14.73
CA ALA A 105 -3.27 7.73 -16.03
C ALA A 105 -4.66 8.35 -16.30
N SER A 106 -5.43 8.65 -15.26
CA SER A 106 -6.78 9.25 -15.36
C SER A 106 -6.75 10.78 -15.43
N ASP A 107 -5.59 11.40 -15.71
CA ASP A 107 -5.47 12.85 -15.79
C ASP A 107 -6.20 13.36 -17.05
N PRO A 108 -7.25 14.20 -16.90
CA PRO A 108 -8.11 14.65 -18.00
C PRO A 108 -7.37 15.51 -19.03
N ARG A 109 -6.12 15.88 -18.76
CA ARG A 109 -5.24 16.53 -19.75
C ARG A 109 -4.84 15.61 -20.91
N PHE A 110 -4.99 14.29 -20.75
CA PHE A 110 -4.67 13.29 -21.77
C PHE A 110 -5.90 12.63 -22.40
N ASP A 111 -7.12 13.06 -22.05
CA ASP A 111 -8.34 12.74 -22.81
C ASP A 111 -8.36 13.65 -24.06
N TYR A 112 -8.17 13.04 -25.24
CA TYR A 112 -8.05 13.71 -26.55
C TYR A 112 -9.32 13.55 -27.38
#